data_AF-A0A814V8L5-F1
#
_entry.id   AF-A0A814V8L5-F1
#
_cell.length_a   1.000
_cell.length_b   1.000
_cell.length_c   1.000
_cell.angle_alpha   90.00
_cell.angle_beta   90.00
_cell.angle_gamma   90.00
#
_symmetry.space_group_name_H-M   'P 1'
#
loop_
_entity.id
_entity.type
_entity.pdbx_description
1 polymer ?
#
loop_
_entity_poly.entity_id
_entity_poly.type
_entity_poly.pdbx_seq_one_letter_code
_entity_poly.pdbx_strand_id
1 'polypeptide(L)'
;MGSILESLYLGKPLLCMPFNMDQFANAMIVVNRGIGQSLFVPPSAFQSLINPYDFTKYTFTPDSVKTKALILWMDATYEKTVTQMSLEMKHAGGLQRAVEEIEFFVKLDGNLDRFVPFQSTLSFYQRSMFDLLLIFIILPGATMVYIIRACCKRQRQRQKKKTD
;
A
#
# COMPACT_ATOMS: atom_id res chain seq x y z
N MET A 1 -9.66 -0.55 3.18
CA MET A 1 -10.58 0.57 3.56
C MET A 1 -12.07 0.23 3.70
N GLY A 2 -12.60 -0.95 3.33
CA GLY A 2 -14.05 -1.21 3.28
C GLY A 2 -14.87 -0.82 4.52
N SER A 3 -14.51 -1.33 5.72
CA SER A 3 -15.27 -1.05 6.97
C SER A 3 -15.32 0.43 7.36
N ILE A 4 -14.30 1.21 6.98
CA ILE A 4 -14.29 2.66 7.22
C ILE A 4 -15.37 3.31 6.35
N LEU A 5 -15.43 2.97 5.06
CA LEU A 5 -16.43 3.52 4.14
C LEU A 5 -17.85 3.16 4.56
N GLU A 6 -18.08 1.93 5.01
CA GLU A 6 -19.38 1.48 5.52
C GLU A 6 -19.80 2.30 6.75
N SER A 7 -18.92 2.47 7.73
CA SER A 7 -19.20 3.26 8.93
C SER A 7 -19.49 4.72 8.59
N LEU A 8 -18.71 5.32 7.67
CA LEU A 8 -18.93 6.69 7.22
C LEU A 8 -20.25 6.82 6.45
N TYR A 9 -20.60 5.86 5.61
CA TYR A 9 -21.89 5.83 4.93
C TYR A 9 -23.06 5.79 5.93
N LEU A 10 -22.90 5.06 7.04
CA LEU A 10 -23.87 5.00 8.15
C LEU A 10 -23.76 6.17 9.14
N GLY A 11 -22.81 7.09 8.96
CA GLY A 11 -22.60 8.22 9.86
C GLY A 11 -22.16 7.80 11.26
N LYS A 12 -21.32 6.77 11.38
CA LYS A 12 -20.81 6.27 12.66
C LYS A 12 -19.32 6.56 12.82
N PRO A 13 -18.89 7.10 13.98
CA PRO A 13 -17.48 7.32 14.27
C PRO A 13 -16.76 6.01 14.53
N LEU A 14 -15.45 5.99 14.26
CA LEU A 14 -14.66 4.76 14.22
C LEU A 14 -13.63 4.71 15.36
N LEU A 15 -13.48 3.52 15.97
CA LEU A 15 -12.30 3.19 16.76
C LEU A 15 -11.46 2.17 15.98
N CYS A 16 -10.35 2.62 15.40
CA CYS A 16 -9.49 1.81 14.56
C CYS A 16 -8.55 0.93 15.37
N MET A 17 -8.51 -0.35 15.00
CA MET A 17 -7.59 -1.36 15.54
C MET A 17 -6.85 -2.03 14.37
N PRO A 18 -5.80 -1.39 13.81
CA PRO A 18 -5.11 -1.92 12.63
C PRO A 18 -4.23 -3.12 12.99
N PHE A 19 -4.29 -4.17 12.19
CA PHE A 19 -3.48 -5.39 12.37
C PHE A 19 -2.42 -5.58 11.29
N ASN A 20 -2.69 -5.17 10.04
CA ASN A 20 -1.78 -5.43 8.94
C ASN A 20 -1.93 -4.43 7.79
N MET A 21 -0.87 -4.31 6.98
CA MET A 21 -0.82 -3.63 5.69
C MET A 21 -1.37 -2.20 5.71
N ASP A 22 -2.36 -1.91 4.86
CA ASP A 22 -2.96 -0.61 4.62
C ASP A 22 -3.76 -0.09 5.82
N GLN A 23 -4.11 -0.97 6.77
CA GLN A 23 -4.94 -0.60 7.92
C GLN A 23 -4.28 0.47 8.79
N PHE A 24 -2.95 0.45 8.93
CA PHE A 24 -2.23 1.47 9.69
C PHE A 24 -2.34 2.86 9.06
N ALA A 25 -2.14 2.94 7.73
CA ALA A 25 -2.30 4.19 6.99
C ALA A 25 -3.76 4.68 7.03
N ASN A 26 -4.72 3.78 6.88
CA ASN A 26 -6.14 4.09 6.97
C ASN A 26 -6.53 4.62 8.35
N ALA A 27 -6.00 4.05 9.43
CA ALA A 27 -6.25 4.50 10.80
C ALA A 27 -5.71 5.92 11.04
N MET A 28 -4.56 6.26 10.46
CA MET A 28 -4.02 7.62 10.50
C MET A 28 -4.94 8.62 9.77
N ILE A 29 -5.50 8.24 8.61
CA ILE A 29 -6.46 9.07 7.90
C ILE A 29 -7.72 9.32 8.74
N VAL A 30 -8.22 8.30 9.44
CA VAL A 30 -9.40 8.42 10.32
C VAL A 30 -9.15 9.45 11.43
N VAL A 31 -8.00 9.39 12.09
CA VAL A 31 -7.63 10.33 13.16
C VAL A 31 -7.44 11.73 12.59
N ASN A 32 -6.68 11.88 11.50
CA ASN A 32 -6.37 13.19 10.91
C ASN A 32 -7.61 13.91 10.37
N ARG A 33 -8.63 13.17 9.94
CA ARG A 33 -9.90 13.72 9.46
C ARG A 33 -10.93 13.98 10.57
N GLY A 34 -10.61 13.68 11.84
CA GLY A 34 -11.55 13.88 12.95
C GLY A 34 -12.81 12.99 12.87
N ILE A 35 -12.74 11.86 12.17
CA ILE A 35 -13.85 10.91 12.00
C ILE A 35 -13.73 9.70 12.95
N GLY A 36 -12.67 9.64 13.76
CA GLY A 36 -12.50 8.60 14.74
C GLY A 36 -11.18 8.65 15.50
N GLN A 37 -10.96 7.61 16.31
CA GLN A 37 -9.76 7.39 17.10
C GLN A 37 -9.03 6.13 16.62
N SER A 38 -7.72 6.07 16.83
CA SER A 38 -6.91 4.87 16.56
C SER A 38 -6.26 4.36 17.85
N LEU A 39 -6.30 3.05 18.07
CA LEU A 39 -5.55 2.38 19.15
C LEU A 39 -4.05 2.28 18.82
N PHE A 40 -3.68 2.43 17.55
CA PHE A 40 -2.29 2.51 17.12
C PHE A 40 -1.70 3.88 17.48
N VAL A 41 -0.52 3.86 18.09
CA VAL A 41 0.31 5.05 18.28
C VAL A 41 1.38 5.04 17.18
N PRO A 42 1.37 6.02 16.26
CA PRO A 42 2.38 6.08 15.23
C PRO A 42 3.77 6.32 15.84
N PRO A 43 4.83 5.75 15.25
CA PRO A 43 6.19 6.05 15.65
C PRO A 43 6.51 7.53 15.47
N SER A 44 7.54 8.03 16.15
CA SER A 44 7.98 9.43 16.00
C SER A 44 8.35 9.73 14.54
N ALA A 45 8.29 11.01 14.15
CA ALA A 45 8.64 11.43 12.78
C ALA A 45 10.05 10.98 12.38
N PHE A 46 11.01 11.06 13.31
CA PHE A 46 12.37 10.59 13.11
C PHE A 46 12.45 9.07 12.91
N GLN A 47 11.69 8.30 13.70
CA GLN A 47 11.66 6.85 13.58
C GLN A 47 10.97 6.40 12.28
N SER A 48 9.94 7.12 11.85
CA SER A 48 9.27 6.91 10.56
C SER A 48 10.20 7.17 9.36
N LEU A 49 11.21 8.02 9.52
CA LEU A 49 12.22 8.28 8.48
C LEU A 49 13.23 7.13 8.35
N ILE A 50 13.62 6.54 9.48
CA ILE A 50 14.61 5.44 9.52
C ILE A 50 13.95 4.11 9.15
N ASN A 51 12.73 3.87 9.61
CA ASN A 51 11.97 2.65 9.32
C ASN A 51 10.49 2.99 9.04
N PRO A 52 10.15 3.34 7.78
CA PRO A 52 8.80 3.75 7.40
C PRO A 52 7.75 2.63 7.53
N TYR A 53 8.18 1.38 7.75
CA TYR A 53 7.32 0.21 7.90
C TYR A 53 7.45 -0.46 9.28
N ASP A 54 7.95 0.25 10.29
CA ASP A 54 7.98 -0.25 11.67
C ASP A 54 6.61 -0.24 12.34
N PHE A 55 5.72 -1.11 11.87
CA PHE A 55 4.42 -1.38 12.49
C PHE A 55 4.51 -2.49 13.56
N THR A 56 5.73 -2.90 13.93
CA THR A 56 5.96 -4.09 14.77
C THR A 56 5.63 -3.86 16.25
N LYS A 57 5.63 -2.60 16.70
CA LYS A 57 5.29 -2.22 18.08
C LYS A 57 3.81 -1.87 18.21
N TYR A 58 2.96 -2.87 18.02
CA TYR A 58 1.53 -2.75 18.25
C TYR A 58 1.19 -3.11 19.70
N THR A 59 1.08 -2.11 20.56
CA THR A 59 0.69 -2.32 21.96
C THR A 59 -0.43 -1.36 22.33
N PHE A 60 -1.54 -1.92 22.83
CA PHE A 60 -2.61 -1.16 23.46
C PHE A 60 -2.90 -1.76 24.83
N THR A 61 -3.14 -0.89 25.82
CA THR A 61 -3.53 -1.30 27.16
C THR A 61 -5.06 -1.23 27.29
N PRO A 62 -5.67 -1.97 28.23
CA PRO A 62 -7.09 -1.84 28.53
C PRO A 62 -7.50 -0.38 28.83
N ASP A 63 -6.63 0.38 29.51
CA ASP A 63 -6.86 1.79 29.82
C ASP A 63 -6.87 2.67 28.56
N SER A 64 -5.99 2.41 27.60
CA SER A 64 -5.96 3.13 26.31
C SER A 64 -7.26 2.91 25.53
N VAL A 65 -7.74 1.67 25.47
CA VAL A 65 -9.00 1.32 24.81
C VAL A 65 -10.17 2.04 25.48
N LYS A 66 -10.26 1.95 26.81
CA LYS A 66 -11.31 2.61 27.59
C LYS A 66 -11.32 4.12 27.35
N THR A 67 -10.15 4.76 27.44
CA THR A 67 -10.02 6.21 27.30
C THR A 67 -10.42 6.66 25.90
N LYS A 68 -9.93 6.00 24.86
CA LYS A 68 -10.26 6.35 23.47
C LYS A 68 -11.73 6.09 23.11
N ALA A 69 -12.31 5.01 23.62
CA ALA A 69 -13.73 4.72 23.45
C ALA A 69 -14.61 5.78 24.16
N LEU A 70 -14.24 6.20 25.38
CA LEU A 70 -14.95 7.25 26.10
C LEU A 70 -14.84 8.61 25.39
N ILE A 71 -13.66 8.98 24.90
CA ILE A 71 -13.49 10.21 24.10
C ILE A 71 -14.39 10.17 22.87
N LEU A 72 -14.38 9.06 22.13
CA LEU A 72 -15.20 8.90 20.94
C LEU A 72 -16.71 8.98 21.24
N TRP A 73 -17.12 8.49 22.41
CA TRP A 73 -18.52 8.50 22.85
C TRP A 73 -18.99 9.86 23.37
N MET A 74 -18.12 10.59 24.09
CA MET A 74 -18.48 11.84 24.76
C MET A 74 -18.32 13.07 23.89
N ASP A 75 -17.46 13.02 22.88
CA ASP A 75 -17.18 14.15 22.01
C ASP A 75 -18.13 14.17 20.79
N ALA A 76 -19.13 15.06 20.86
CA ALA A 76 -20.12 15.25 19.80
C ALA A 76 -19.53 15.75 18.47
N THR A 77 -18.28 16.25 18.45
CA THR A 77 -17.64 16.71 17.21
C THR A 77 -17.44 15.56 16.22
N TYR A 78 -17.17 14.34 16.70
CA TYR A 78 -17.05 13.16 15.84
C TYR A 78 -18.36 12.87 15.13
N GLU A 79 -19.49 12.84 15.86
CA GLU A 79 -20.81 12.58 15.30
C GLU A 79 -21.19 13.61 14.23
N LYS A 80 -20.95 14.89 14.50
CA LYS A 80 -21.16 15.97 13.52
C LYS A 80 -20.35 15.75 12.25
N THR A 81 -19.06 15.41 12.40
CA THR A 81 -18.12 15.26 11.28
C THR A 81 -18.47 14.04 10.42
N VAL A 82 -18.77 12.89 11.03
CA VAL A 82 -19.18 11.69 10.28
C VAL A 82 -20.56 11.83 9.66
N THR A 83 -21.47 12.58 10.27
CA THR A 83 -22.78 12.89 9.67
C THR A 83 -22.63 13.75 8.43
N GLN A 84 -21.80 14.78 8.49
CA GLN A 84 -21.49 15.61 7.32
C GLN A 84 -20.86 14.76 6.21
N MET A 85 -19.85 13.96 6.53
CA MET A 85 -19.20 13.08 5.55
C MET A 85 -20.16 12.02 4.99
N SER A 86 -21.08 11.47 5.79
CA SER A 86 -22.13 10.55 5.32
C SER A 86 -23.02 11.21 4.27
N LEU A 87 -23.43 12.45 4.52
CA LEU A 87 -24.26 13.23 3.60
C LEU A 87 -23.48 13.51 2.30
N GLU A 88 -22.24 13.96 2.39
CA GLU A 88 -21.36 14.14 1.24
C GLU A 88 -21.21 12.84 0.42
N MET A 89 -20.96 11.71 1.07
CA MET A 89 -20.82 10.41 0.41
C MET A 89 -22.09 9.97 -0.31
N LYS A 90 -23.27 10.16 0.30
CA LYS A 90 -24.57 9.81 -0.30
C LYS A 90 -24.90 10.69 -1.51
N HIS A 91 -24.42 11.94 -1.50
CA HIS A 91 -24.67 12.91 -2.57
C HIS A 91 -23.48 13.10 -3.54
N ALA A 92 -22.41 12.32 -3.40
CA ALA A 92 -21.21 12.41 -4.25
C ALA A 92 -21.44 12.00 -5.72
N GLY A 93 -22.65 11.57 -6.09
CA GLY A 93 -22.99 11.21 -7.48
C GLY A 93 -22.48 9.83 -7.91
N GLY A 94 -22.11 8.95 -6.97
CA GLY A 94 -21.59 7.62 -7.30
C GLY A 94 -22.52 6.78 -8.18
N LEU A 95 -23.84 6.88 -7.96
CA LEU A 95 -24.84 6.24 -8.82
C LEU A 95 -24.83 6.81 -10.25
N GLN A 96 -24.86 8.14 -10.37
CA GLN A 96 -24.84 8.80 -11.67
C GLN A 96 -23.56 8.42 -12.44
N ARG A 97 -22.42 8.43 -11.76
CA ARG A 97 -21.14 8.03 -12.36
C ARG A 97 -21.16 6.58 -12.84
N ALA A 98 -21.72 5.67 -12.06
CA ALA A 98 -21.87 4.28 -12.46
C ALA A 98 -22.76 4.12 -13.70
N VAL A 99 -23.87 4.87 -13.78
CA VAL A 99 -24.74 4.89 -14.97
C VAL A 99 -23.98 5.41 -16.20
N GLU A 100 -23.25 6.51 -16.08
CA GLU A 100 -22.43 7.06 -17.17
C GLU A 100 -21.38 6.06 -17.67
N GLU A 101 -20.74 5.32 -16.76
CA GLU A 101 -19.76 4.29 -17.12
C GLU A 101 -20.41 3.09 -17.81
N ILE A 102 -21.59 2.66 -17.37
CA ILE A 102 -22.38 1.60 -18.03
C ILE A 102 -22.82 2.06 -19.42
N GLU A 103 -23.34 3.28 -19.56
CA GLU A 103 -23.73 3.84 -20.85
C GLU A 103 -22.54 3.95 -21.80
N PHE A 104 -21.38 4.38 -21.29
CA PHE A 104 -20.14 4.42 -22.06
C PHE A 104 -19.74 3.02 -22.56
N PHE A 105 -19.81 2.01 -21.70
CA PHE A 105 -19.54 0.62 -22.07
C PHE A 105 -20.48 0.12 -23.17
N VAL A 106 -21.78 0.41 -23.05
CA VAL A 106 -22.78 0.04 -24.06
C VAL A 106 -22.53 0.77 -25.39
N LYS A 107 -22.15 2.06 -25.36
CA LYS A 107 -21.81 2.83 -26.57
C LYS A 107 -20.57 2.30 -27.31
N LEU A 108 -19.75 1.51 -26.63
CA LEU A 108 -18.59 0.82 -27.21
C LEU A 108 -18.92 -0.63 -27.62
N ASP A 109 -20.20 -0.99 -27.77
CA ASP A 109 -20.65 -2.34 -28.08
C ASP A 109 -20.16 -3.40 -27.07
N GLY A 110 -19.96 -2.98 -25.81
CA GLY A 110 -19.42 -3.83 -24.75
C GLY A 110 -17.94 -4.18 -24.91
N ASN A 111 -17.20 -3.49 -25.79
CA ASN A 111 -15.78 -3.71 -26.01
C ASN A 111 -14.92 -2.62 -25.34
N LEU A 112 -14.09 -3.02 -24.37
CA LEU A 112 -13.10 -2.16 -23.71
C LEU A 112 -11.65 -2.58 -24.01
N ASP A 113 -11.40 -3.39 -25.04
CA ASP A 113 -10.09 -3.93 -25.39
C ASP A 113 -9.06 -2.81 -25.60
N ARG A 114 -9.50 -1.65 -26.11
CA ARG A 114 -8.65 -0.46 -26.29
C ARG A 114 -8.26 0.23 -24.98
N PHE A 115 -9.00 -0.01 -23.89
CA PHE A 115 -8.76 0.58 -22.57
C PHE A 115 -8.02 -0.37 -21.62
N VAL A 116 -7.80 -1.62 -22.02
CA VAL A 116 -7.05 -2.55 -21.19
C VAL A 116 -5.59 -2.12 -21.20
N PRO A 117 -4.97 -1.87 -20.03
CA PRO A 117 -3.57 -1.45 -19.98
C PRO A 117 -2.70 -2.51 -20.65
N PHE A 118 -1.71 -2.08 -21.45
CA PHE A 118 -0.79 -2.99 -22.17
C PHE A 118 -0.15 -4.07 -21.27
N GLN A 119 -0.02 -3.82 -19.97
CA GLN A 119 0.45 -4.81 -19.00
C GLN A 119 -0.44 -6.07 -18.91
N SER A 120 -1.74 -5.96 -19.19
CA SER A 120 -2.68 -7.09 -19.18
C SER A 120 -2.44 -8.07 -20.33
N THR A 121 -1.90 -7.59 -21.45
CA THR A 121 -1.57 -8.39 -22.62
C THR A 121 -0.21 -9.06 -22.51
N LEU A 122 0.62 -8.62 -21.56
CA LEU A 122 1.92 -9.22 -21.26
C LEU A 122 1.78 -10.51 -20.45
N SER A 123 2.69 -11.45 -20.73
CA SER A 123 2.89 -12.66 -19.93
C SER A 123 3.29 -12.34 -18.48
N PHE A 124 3.05 -13.28 -17.55
CA PHE A 124 3.33 -13.08 -16.12
C PHE A 124 4.78 -12.65 -15.82
N TYR A 125 5.76 -13.18 -16.56
CA TYR A 125 7.18 -12.88 -16.34
C TYR A 125 7.56 -11.47 -16.79
N GLN A 126 6.96 -10.97 -17.88
CA GLN A 126 7.11 -9.58 -18.32
C GLN A 126 6.39 -8.60 -17.38
N ARG A 127 5.20 -8.99 -16.90
CA ARG A 127 4.43 -8.18 -15.94
C ARG A 127 5.16 -8.02 -14.61
N SER A 128 5.88 -9.06 -14.18
CA SER A 128 6.71 -9.05 -12.96
C SER A 128 8.12 -8.51 -13.18
N MET A 129 8.44 -8.03 -14.39
CA MET A 129 9.75 -7.47 -14.78
C MET A 129 10.94 -8.43 -14.60
N PHE A 130 10.71 -9.73 -14.66
CA PHE A 130 11.79 -10.73 -14.55
C PHE A 130 12.71 -10.73 -15.77
N ASP A 131 12.22 -10.30 -16.93
CA ASP A 131 13.00 -10.08 -18.14
C ASP A 131 14.05 -8.98 -17.96
N LEU A 132 13.68 -7.86 -17.36
CA LEU A 132 14.59 -6.76 -17.01
C LEU A 132 15.57 -7.19 -15.92
N LEU A 133 15.11 -7.93 -14.91
CA LEU A 133 15.96 -8.46 -13.84
C LEU A 133 17.05 -9.39 -14.41
N LEU A 134 16.69 -10.25 -15.38
CA LEU A 134 17.62 -11.12 -16.07
C LEU A 134 18.68 -10.34 -16.85
N ILE A 135 18.28 -9.33 -17.63
CA ILE A 135 19.17 -8.57 -18.51
C ILE A 135 20.07 -7.62 -17.71
N PHE A 136 19.53 -6.91 -16.72
CA PHE A 136 20.26 -5.85 -16.02
C PHE A 136 21.03 -6.32 -14.79
N ILE A 137 20.63 -7.43 -14.16
CA ILE A 137 21.26 -7.90 -12.91
C ILE A 137 21.95 -9.24 -13.13
N ILE A 138 21.22 -10.25 -13.63
CA ILE A 138 21.73 -11.63 -13.67
C ILE A 138 22.84 -11.79 -14.72
N LEU A 139 22.62 -11.33 -15.95
CA LEU A 139 23.59 -11.43 -17.04
C LEU A 139 24.90 -10.68 -16.72
N PRO A 140 24.87 -9.39 -16.29
CA PRO A 140 26.08 -8.66 -15.92
C PRO A 140 26.79 -9.27 -14.70
N GLY A 141 26.04 -9.75 -13.71
CA GLY A 141 26.61 -10.46 -12.57
C GLY A 141 27.35 -11.74 -12.98
N ALA A 142 26.74 -12.54 -13.85
CA ALA A 142 27.32 -13.78 -14.35
C ALA A 142 28.57 -13.52 -15.22
N THR A 143 28.54 -12.52 -16.10
CA THR A 143 29.71 -12.15 -16.92
C THR A 143 30.86 -11.61 -16.07
N MET A 144 30.57 -10.78 -15.06
CA MET A 144 31.57 -10.31 -14.11
C MET A 144 32.21 -11.45 -13.33
N VAL A 145 31.41 -12.38 -12.78
CA VAL A 145 31.92 -13.57 -12.09
C VAL A 145 32.79 -14.43 -13.02
N TYR A 146 32.36 -14.62 -14.27
CA TYR A 146 33.12 -15.35 -15.27
C TYR A 146 34.47 -14.69 -15.57
N ILE A 147 34.49 -13.38 -15.81
CA ILE A 147 35.72 -12.60 -16.05
C ILE A 147 36.67 -12.70 -14.86
N ILE A 148 36.16 -12.53 -13.63
CA ILE A 148 36.97 -12.65 -12.41
C ILE A 148 37.58 -14.06 -12.32
N ARG A 149 36.78 -15.11 -12.49
CA ARG A 149 37.29 -16.50 -12.46
C ARG A 149 38.33 -16.76 -13.55
N ALA A 150 38.11 -16.27 -14.76
CA ALA A 150 39.06 -16.42 -15.86
C ALA A 150 40.38 -15.67 -15.59
N CYS A 151 40.30 -14.44 -15.06
CA CYS A 151 41.47 -13.64 -14.67
C CYS A 151 42.25 -14.31 -13.53
N CYS A 152 41.58 -14.77 -12.47
CA CYS A 152 42.22 -15.49 -11.37
C CYS A 152 42.87 -16.80 -11.83
N LYS A 153 42.23 -17.56 -12.73
CA LYS A 153 42.80 -18.80 -13.28
C LYS A 153 44.04 -18.52 -14.12
N ARG A 154 44.02 -17.47 -14.95
CA ARG A 154 45.20 -17.01 -15.71
C ARG A 154 46.34 -16.53 -14.82
N GLN A 155 46.05 -15.80 -13.74
CA GLN A 155 47.08 -15.37 -12.78
C GLN A 155 47.74 -16.55 -12.06
N ARG A 156 46.95 -17.55 -11.62
CA ARG A 156 47.49 -18.78 -11.00
C ARG A 156 48.40 -19.57 -11.95
N GLN A 157 48.03 -19.66 -13.23
CA GLN A 157 48.87 -20.31 -14.25
C GLN A 157 50.18 -19.54 -14.51
N ARG A 158 50.15 -18.20 -14.51
CA ARG A 158 51.34 -17.36 -14.65
C ARG A 158 52.30 -17.47 -13.46
N GLN A 159 51.79 -17.63 -12.23
CA GLN A 159 52.63 -17.84 -11.06
C GLN A 159 53.32 -19.21 -11.07
N LYS A 160 52.61 -20.28 -11.42
CA LYS A 160 53.21 -21.63 -11.56
C LYS A 160 54.35 -21.65 -12.58
N LYS A 161 54.19 -20.99 -13.72
CA LYS A 161 55.21 -20.93 -14.78
C LYS A 161 56.46 -20.09 -14.45
N LYS A 162 56.46 -19.35 -13.32
CA LYS A 162 57.61 -18.60 -12.80
C LYS A 162 58.38 -19.35 -11.70
N THR A 163 57.84 -20.48 -11.22
CA THR A 163 58.43 -21.28 -10.12
C THR A 163 59.07 -22.58 -10.59
N ASP A 164 59.02 -22.86 -11.89
CA ASP A 164 59.81 -23.88 -12.61
C ASP A 164 60.90 -23.15 -13.42
#